data_AF-A0A9Q4FZT9-F1
#
_entry.id   AF-A0A9Q4FZT9-F1
#
_cell.length_a   1.000
_cell.length_b   1.000
_cell.length_c   1.000
_cell.angle_alpha   90.00
_cell.angle_beta   90.00
_cell.angle_gamma   90.00
#
_symmetry.space_group_name_H-M   'P 1'
#
loop_
_entity.id
_entity.type
_entity.pdbx_description
1 polymer ?
#
loop_
_entity_poly.entity_id
_entity_poly.type
_entity_poly.pdbx_seq_one_letter_code
_entity_poly.pdbx_strand_id
1 'polypeptide(L)' 'MERYKVIFEFNNGQEESSYYTENPSSRVNDWLERERSHWVRLENALVNLKNVNVIRVGLVRVNGESEEFIEWV' A
#
# COMPACT_ATOMS: atom_id res chain seq x y z
N MET A 1 -10.66 -14.41 -3.09
CA MET A 1 -10.02 -14.27 -1.76
C MET A 1 -9.95 -12.78 -1.44
N GLU A 2 -10.29 -12.37 -0.22
CA GLU A 2 -10.18 -10.96 0.20
C GLU A 2 -8.76 -10.66 0.67
N ARG A 3 -8.22 -9.52 0.24
CA ARG A 3 -6.89 -9.03 0.59
C ARG A 3 -6.94 -7.52 0.76
N TYR A 4 -6.06 -6.98 1.58
CA TYR A 4 -5.82 -5.54 1.63
C TYR A 4 -4.80 -5.18 0.57
N LYS A 5 -5.06 -4.13 -0.20
CA LYS A 5 -4.14 -3.54 -1.17
C LYS A 5 -3.68 -2.19 -0.63
N VAL A 6 -2.37 -2.05 -0.49
CA VAL A 6 -1.74 -0.75 -0.20
C VAL A 6 -1.19 -0.20 -1.49
N ILE A 7 -1.54 1.04 -1.82
CA ILE A 7 -1.10 1.75 -3.01
C ILE A 7 -0.23 2.93 -2.57
N PHE A 8 0.98 2.99 -3.10
CA PHE A 8 1.93 4.08 -2.91
C PHE A 8 1.92 4.94 -4.17
N GLU A 9 1.41 6.16 -4.06
CA GLU A 9 1.46 7.15 -5.12
C GLU A 9 2.69 8.03 -4.91
N PHE A 10 3.64 8.00 -5.85
CA PHE A 10 4.88 8.77 -5.78
C PHE A 10 4.70 10.20 -6.32
N ASN A 11 5.61 11.10 -5.95
CA ASN A 11 5.62 12.49 -6.40
C ASN A 11 5.74 12.65 -7.94
N ASN A 12 6.20 11.61 -8.64
CA ASN A 12 6.29 11.58 -10.11
C ASN A 12 5.01 11.03 -10.77
N GLY A 13 3.96 10.71 -10.00
CA GLY A 13 2.72 10.11 -10.48
C GLY A 13 2.79 8.61 -10.73
N GLN A 14 3.93 7.95 -10.45
CA GLN A 14 4.02 6.49 -10.50
C GLN A 14 3.24 5.89 -9.32
N GLU A 15 2.68 4.70 -9.51
CA GLU A 15 2.04 3.93 -8.46
C GLU A 15 2.77 2.60 -8.27
N GLU A 16 2.98 2.22 -7.02
CA GLU A 16 3.38 0.86 -6.63
C GLU A 16 2.33 0.29 -5.69
N SER A 17 2.11 -1.03 -5.73
CA SER A 17 1.13 -1.66 -4.85
C SER A 17 1.64 -2.95 -4.22
N SER A 18 1.11 -3.24 -3.04
CA SER A 18 1.44 -4.44 -2.27
C SER A 18 0.19 -4.99 -1.60
N TYR A 19 0.12 -6.32 -1.50
CA TYR A 19 -1.04 -7.04 -0.98
C TYR A 19 -0.74 -7.60 0.40
N TYR A 20 -1.75 -7.58 1.27
CA TYR A 20 -1.68 -8.07 2.64
C TYR A 20 -2.90 -8.94 2.94
N THR A 21 -2.69 -9.99 3.73
CA THR A 21 -3.77 -10.85 4.21
C THR A 21 -4.46 -10.28 5.45
N GLU A 22 -3.79 -9.37 6.16
CA GLU A 22 -4.28 -8.68 7.37
C GLU A 22 -4.34 -7.18 7.13
N ASN A 23 -5.13 -6.46 7.93
CA ASN A 23 -5.28 -5.01 7.82
C ASN A 23 -3.94 -4.30 8.07
N PRO A 24 -3.34 -3.61 7.06
CA PRO A 24 -2.04 -2.99 7.18
C PRO A 24 -2.08 -1.57 7.78
N SER A 25 -3.24 -1.04 8.19
CA SER A 25 -3.37 0.36 8.63
C SER A 25 -2.43 0.74 9.77
N SER A 26 -2.19 -0.14 10.74
CA SER A 26 -1.22 0.16 11.82
C SER A 26 0.19 0.36 11.26
N ARG A 27 0.61 -0.48 10.32
CA ARG A 27 1.93 -0.39 9.68
C ARG A 27 2.03 0.86 8.79
N VAL A 28 0.96 1.19 8.08
CA VAL A 28 0.89 2.41 7.27
C VAL A 28 0.98 3.66 8.15
N ASN A 29 0.33 3.67 9.31
CA ASN A 29 0.45 4.77 10.27
C ASN A 29 1.89 4.91 10.78
N ASP A 30 2.56 3.81 11.12
CA ASP A 30 3.98 3.85 11.51
C ASP A 30 4.86 4.45 10.39
N TRP A 31 4.58 4.12 9.12
CA TRP A 31 5.29 4.68 7.97
C TRP A 31 5.10 6.18 7.82
N LEU A 32 3.86 6.66 7.99
CA LEU A 32 3.52 8.08 7.87
C LEU A 32 4.12 8.91 9.00
N GLU A 33 4.12 8.39 10.23
CA GLU A 33 4.55 9.12 11.42
C GLU A 33 6.05 9.06 11.68
N ARG A 34 6.67 7.88 11.48
CA ARG A 34 8.02 7.60 11.97
C ARG A 34 9.02 7.35 10.86
N GLU A 35 8.58 6.78 9.74
CA GLU A 35 9.49 6.30 8.68
C GLU A 35 9.46 7.13 7.39
N ARG A 36 8.85 8.32 7.39
CA ARG A 36 8.60 9.14 6.20
C ARG A 36 9.84 9.45 5.32
N SER A 37 11.06 9.31 5.83
CA SER A 37 12.31 9.47 5.07
C SER A 37 13.11 8.18 4.86
N HIS A 38 12.52 7.02 5.13
CA HIS A 38 13.18 5.71 5.07
C HIS A 38 12.72 4.87 3.88
N TRP A 39 13.53 3.86 3.58
CA TRP A 39 13.18 2.81 2.64
C TRP A 39 12.43 1.71 3.37
N VAL A 40 11.24 1.38 2.89
CA VAL A 40 10.45 0.26 3.41
C VAL A 40 10.54 -0.92 2.46
N ARG A 41 10.70 -2.10 3.03
CA ARG A 41 10.71 -3.35 2.29
C ARG A 41 9.30 -3.90 2.22
N LEU A 42 8.78 -3.98 1.00
CA LEU A 42 7.57 -4.71 0.66
C LEU A 42 7.96 -6.13 0.21
N GLU A 43 6.98 -7.02 0.08
CA GLU A 43 7.22 -8.42 -0.29
C GLU A 43 7.99 -8.55 -1.62
N ASN A 44 7.69 -7.70 -2.60
CA ASN A 44 8.28 -7.73 -3.94
C ASN A 44 9.03 -6.44 -4.34
N ALA A 45 9.13 -5.45 -3.46
CA ALA A 45 9.68 -4.14 -3.81
C ALA A 45 10.37 -3.44 -2.62
N LEU A 46 11.23 -2.47 -2.94
CA LEU A 46 11.80 -1.55 -1.97
C LEU A 46 11.29 -0.14 -2.29
N VAL A 47 10.52 0.46 -1.38
CA VAL A 47 9.86 1.75 -1.59
C VAL A 47 10.52 2.82 -0.75
N ASN A 48 10.92 3.92 -1.37
CA ASN A 48 11.42 5.09 -0.65
C ASN A 48 10.26 6.01 -0.26
N LEU A 49 9.89 6.03 1.02
CA LEU A 49 8.76 6.82 1.52
C LEU A 49 8.96 8.33 1.35
N LYS A 50 10.21 8.81 1.22
CA LYS A 50 10.48 10.23 0.96
C LYS A 50 9.85 10.71 -0.34
N ASN A 51 9.74 9.81 -1.32
CA ASN A 51 9.23 10.12 -2.64
C ASN A 51 7.73 9.79 -2.78
N VAL A 52 7.11 9.27 -1.71
CA VAL A 52 5.68 8.93 -1.68
C VAL A 52 4.89 10.18 -1.31
N ASN A 53 3.95 10.53 -2.17
CA ASN A 53 3.00 11.62 -1.97
C ASN A 53 1.84 11.16 -1.08
N VAL A 54 1.23 10.03 -1.44
CA VAL A 54 0.04 9.48 -0.80
C VAL A 54 0.17 7.97 -0.65
N ILE A 55 -0.28 7.45 0.49
CA ILE A 55 -0.50 6.02 0.69
C ILE A 55 -2.00 5.79 0.84
N ARG A 56 -2.58 4.86 0.08
CA ARG A 56 -4.00 4.48 0.18
C ARG A 56 -4.10 3.01 0.54
N VAL A 57 -5.05 2.67 1.41
CA VAL A 57 -5.33 1.29 1.80
C VAL A 57 -6.77 0.96 1.37
N GLY A 58 -6.94 -0.13 0.64
CA GLY A 58 -8.26 -0.61 0.24
C GLY A 58 -8.41 -2.09 0.51
N LEU A 59 -9.61 -2.52 0.91
CA LEU A 59 -9.99 -3.92 0.90
C LEU A 59 -10.40 -4.30 -0.52
N VAL A 60 -9.74 -5.30 -1.10
CA VAL A 60 -10.01 -5.78 -2.45
C VAL A 60 -10.41 -7.25 -2.44
N ARG A 61 -11.38 -7.60 -3.29
CA ARG A 61 -11.70 -9.00 -3.61
C ARG A 61 -10.95 -9.40 -4.88
N VAL A 62 -10.13 -10.44 -4.77
CA VAL A 62 -9.41 -11.03 -5.91
C VAL A 62 -10.17 -12.27 -6.38
N ASN A 63 -10.68 -12.24 -7.61
CA ASN A 63 -11.39 -13.34 -8.27
C ASN A 63 -10.68 -13.71 -9.60
N GLY A 64 -9.65 -14.56 -9.51
CA GLY A 64 -8.84 -14.89 -10.69
C GLY A 64 -7.99 -13.68 -11.11
N GLU A 65 -8.23 -13.16 -12.32
CA GLU A 65 -7.53 -11.98 -12.86
C GLU A 65 -8.25 -10.65 -12.59
N SER A 66 -9.45 -10.67 -11.98
CA SER A 66 -10.19 -9.45 -11.67
C SER A 66 -10.05 -9.04 -10.20
N GLU A 67 -9.87 -7.72 -10.00
CA GLU A 67 -9.85 -7.07 -8.70
C GLU A 67 -11.08 -6.17 -8.57
N GLU A 68 -11.81 -6.34 -7.48
CA GLU A 68 -12.95 -5.49 -7.11
C GLU A 68 -12.62 -4.76 -5.81
N PHE A 69 -12.67 -3.43 -5.83
CA PHE A 69 -12.54 -2.63 -4.61
C PHE A 69 -13.83 -2.69 -3.80
N ILE A 70 -13.71 -3.11 -2.55
CA ILE A 70 -14.83 -3.21 -1.63
C ILE A 70 -14.95 -1.91 -0.82
N GLU A 71 -13.84 -1.47 -0.21
CA GLU A 71 -13.83 -0.33 0.73
C GLU A 71 -12.43 0.30 0.80
N TRP A 72 -12.38 1.61 1.06
CA TRP A 72 -11.16 2.31 1.47
C TRP A 72 -11.06 2.35 2.99
N VAL A 73 -9.91 1.97 3.51
CA VAL A 73 -9.62 1.79 4.94
C VAL A 73 -8.78 2.94 5.48
#